data_AF-A0A7K9E1T7-F1
#
_entry.id   AF-A0A7K9E1T7-F1
#
_cell.length_a   1.000
_cell.length_b   1.000
_cell.length_c   1.000
_cell.angle_alpha   90.00
_cell.angle_beta   90.00
_cell.angle_gamma   90.00
#
_symmetry.space_group_name_H-M   'P 1'
#
loop_
_entity.id
_entity.type
_entity.pdbx_description
1 polymer ?
#
loop_
_entity_poly.entity_id
_entity_poly.type
_entity_poly.pdbx_seq_one_letter_code
_entity_poly.pdbx_strand_id
1 'polypeptide(L)'
;MEHIALGLVLLIGTLATGSPLHQRDLITVKEMDMAPTSFDDQYQGCTSMMEEELAELNRTEFNKNPDYAEAWTEAAREWWNNHGHGHQTLALRSEQAIALLAYTREGPMYKKFNEAVRMAGSSREYYLDNFHFKVLHFLLTEALRALRDARPRHCYNVYRGVRNIYFTAQQHQSFRFGQFTSSSLKENVAKSFGQDTFFSVETCYGVPMENYSYFPEEEEVLIPPFESFEVTKVTHDGYRSFINLRSKDAKSTYNCEFVKEKRCKSLPCVFSAGDSISEEPPRLWLLLLAAAVLAVRNSP
;
A
#
# COMPACT_ATOMS: atom_id res chain seq x y z
N MET A 1 69.83 -24.11 10.91
CA MET A 1 68.77 -24.85 11.62
C MET A 1 67.50 -24.06 11.39
N GLU A 2 66.47 -24.47 10.69
CA GLU A 2 65.97 -25.80 10.34
C GLU A 2 65.39 -25.82 8.92
N HIS A 3 65.12 -27.05 8.48
CA HIS A 3 64.85 -27.50 7.13
C HIS A 3 63.42 -27.26 6.63
N ILE A 4 63.34 -27.17 5.29
CA ILE A 4 62.17 -27.32 4.42
C ILE A 4 61.58 -28.75 4.53
N ALA A 5 60.25 -28.86 4.55
CA ALA A 5 59.47 -29.99 4.01
C ALA A 5 58.04 -29.48 3.72
N LEU A 6 57.67 -29.09 2.51
CA LEU A 6 57.15 -29.91 1.38
C LEU A 6 56.06 -30.91 1.78
N GLY A 7 54.82 -30.56 1.46
CA GLY A 7 53.64 -31.42 1.46
C GLY A 7 52.56 -30.85 0.54
N LEU A 8 52.80 -30.91 -0.78
CA LEU A 8 51.82 -30.62 -1.82
C LEU A 8 50.79 -31.75 -1.87
N VAL A 9 49.54 -31.47 -1.49
CA VAL A 9 48.39 -32.31 -1.83
C VAL A 9 47.67 -31.64 -2.99
N LEU A 10 47.86 -32.19 -4.19
CA LEU A 10 47.05 -31.91 -5.37
C LEU A 10 45.68 -32.57 -5.19
N LEU A 11 44.69 -31.80 -4.72
CA LEU A 11 43.28 -32.14 -4.88
C LEU A 11 42.76 -31.39 -6.11
N ILE A 12 42.72 -32.11 -7.23
CA ILE A 12 41.98 -31.71 -8.42
C ILE A 12 40.50 -31.79 -8.08
N GLY A 13 39.96 -30.71 -7.53
CA GLY A 13 38.53 -30.48 -7.45
C GLY A 13 38.07 -30.00 -8.81
N THR A 14 37.33 -30.83 -9.54
CA THR A 14 36.57 -30.43 -10.72
C THR A 14 35.67 -29.26 -10.33
N LEU A 15 35.99 -28.06 -10.80
CA LEU A 15 35.05 -26.94 -10.82
C LEU A 15 33.87 -27.35 -11.69
N ALA A 16 32.78 -27.77 -11.03
CA ALA A 16 31.48 -27.79 -11.66
C ALA A 16 31.20 -26.33 -12.06
N THR A 17 31.38 -26.02 -13.33
CA THR A 17 30.94 -24.78 -13.95
C THR A 17 29.42 -24.79 -13.90
N GLY A 18 28.87 -24.33 -12.78
CA GLY A 18 27.47 -23.93 -12.73
C GLY A 18 27.24 -22.97 -13.88
N SER A 19 26.35 -23.33 -14.80
CA SER A 19 25.95 -22.44 -15.89
C SER A 19 25.49 -21.12 -15.26
N PRO A 20 25.93 -19.95 -15.76
CA PRO A 20 25.41 -18.69 -15.26
C PRO A 20 23.90 -18.70 -15.48
N LEU A 21 23.13 -18.64 -14.38
CA LEU A 21 21.69 -18.41 -14.43
C LEU A 21 21.44 -17.26 -15.41
N HIS A 22 20.72 -17.54 -16.48
CA HIS A 22 20.50 -16.52 -17.49
C HIS A 22 19.62 -15.46 -16.84
N GLN A 23 19.93 -14.16 -16.98
CA GLN A 23 19.19 -13.08 -16.33
C GLN A 23 17.66 -13.12 -16.64
N ARG A 24 17.27 -13.82 -17.70
CA ARG A 24 15.88 -14.15 -18.05
C ARG A 24 15.15 -15.01 -17.02
N ASP A 25 15.85 -15.85 -16.26
CA ASP A 25 15.23 -16.80 -15.31
C ASP A 25 14.81 -16.12 -13.99
N LEU A 26 15.18 -14.85 -13.76
CA LEU A 26 14.92 -14.11 -12.53
C LEU A 26 13.87 -12.98 -12.67
N ILE A 27 13.44 -12.65 -13.88
CA ILE A 27 12.52 -11.53 -14.14
C ILE A 27 11.12 -12.07 -14.43
N THR A 28 10.14 -11.67 -13.63
CA THR A 28 8.73 -12.00 -13.86
C THR A 28 8.14 -11.06 -14.91
N VAL A 29 7.58 -11.60 -15.99
CA VAL A 29 6.83 -10.79 -16.97
C VAL A 29 5.38 -10.69 -16.54
N LYS A 30 4.83 -9.47 -16.51
CA LYS A 30 3.44 -9.21 -16.14
C LYS A 30 2.76 -8.26 -17.12
N GLU A 31 1.65 -8.68 -17.70
CA GLU A 31 0.81 -7.79 -18.51
C GLU A 31 0.07 -6.80 -17.61
N MET A 32 0.06 -5.52 -18.01
CA MET A 32 -0.73 -4.48 -17.34
C MET A 32 -2.21 -4.62 -17.71
N ASP A 33 -3.10 -4.38 -16.77
CA ASP A 33 -4.55 -4.46 -16.96
C ASP A 33 -5.29 -3.45 -16.05
N MET A 34 -6.62 -3.55 -15.98
CA MET A 34 -7.47 -2.71 -15.12
C MET A 34 -7.60 -3.27 -13.68
N ALA A 35 -6.77 -4.23 -13.29
CA ALA A 35 -6.76 -4.91 -11.99
C ALA A 35 -8.14 -5.44 -11.55
N PRO A 36 -8.75 -6.38 -12.31
CA PRO A 36 -10.13 -6.83 -12.09
C PRO A 36 -10.36 -7.54 -10.75
N THR A 37 -9.30 -8.04 -10.10
CA THR A 37 -9.36 -8.72 -8.80
C THR A 37 -9.04 -7.80 -7.62
N SER A 38 -8.78 -6.52 -7.87
CA SER A 38 -8.43 -5.55 -6.84
C SER A 38 -9.65 -5.08 -6.06
N PHE A 39 -9.48 -4.85 -4.76
CA PHE A 39 -10.46 -4.11 -3.97
C PHE A 39 -10.12 -2.61 -3.99
N ASP A 40 -11.05 -1.79 -4.49
CA ASP A 40 -10.81 -0.39 -4.82
C ASP A 40 -11.83 0.57 -4.18
N ASP A 41 -12.42 0.19 -3.06
CA ASP A 41 -13.53 0.91 -2.40
C ASP A 41 -13.17 2.36 -2.00
N GLN A 42 -14.07 3.29 -2.30
CA GLN A 42 -13.98 4.71 -1.96
C GLN A 42 -14.84 5.10 -0.75
N TYR A 43 -15.64 4.17 -0.22
CA TYR A 43 -16.52 4.36 0.94
C TYR A 43 -17.49 5.54 0.80
N GLN A 44 -17.99 5.76 -0.42
CA GLN A 44 -18.87 6.88 -0.72
C GLN A 44 -20.23 6.68 -0.03
N GLY A 45 -20.55 7.58 0.89
CA GLY A 45 -21.82 7.60 1.62
C GLY A 45 -21.93 6.60 2.78
N CYS A 46 -20.83 5.98 3.21
CA CYS A 46 -20.83 5.04 4.33
C CYS A 46 -19.69 5.25 5.34
N THR A 47 -19.00 6.40 5.30
CA THR A 47 -17.89 6.72 6.22
C THR A 47 -18.25 6.47 7.69
N SER A 48 -19.33 7.08 8.19
CA SER A 48 -19.76 6.93 9.59
C SER A 48 -20.12 5.49 9.94
N MET A 49 -20.82 4.80 9.04
CA MET A 49 -21.17 3.39 9.23
C MET A 49 -19.94 2.49 9.29
N MET A 50 -18.90 2.78 8.51
CA MET A 50 -17.64 2.04 8.56
C MET A 50 -16.85 2.36 9.83
N GLU A 51 -16.88 3.61 10.30
CA GLU A 51 -16.24 4.04 11.55
C GLU A 51 -16.77 3.31 12.78
N GLU A 52 -18.07 3.09 12.84
CA GLU A 52 -18.72 2.34 13.92
C GLU A 52 -18.25 0.87 13.99
N GLU A 53 -17.72 0.30 12.90
CA GLU A 53 -17.25 -1.10 12.86
C GLU A 53 -15.75 -1.25 13.17
N LEU A 54 -14.98 -0.16 13.23
CA LEU A 54 -13.51 -0.22 13.27
C LEU A 54 -12.97 -0.94 14.51
N ALA A 55 -13.58 -0.74 15.67
CA ALA A 55 -13.11 -1.33 16.93
C ALA A 55 -13.17 -2.87 16.90
N GLU A 56 -14.30 -3.44 16.48
CA GLU A 56 -14.45 -4.89 16.38
C GLU A 56 -13.61 -5.48 15.24
N LEU A 57 -13.58 -4.81 14.08
CA LEU A 57 -12.74 -5.26 12.97
C LEU A 57 -11.27 -5.33 13.38
N ASN A 58 -10.70 -4.26 13.95
CA ASN A 58 -9.30 -4.26 14.35
C ASN A 58 -8.97 -5.35 15.36
N ARG A 59 -9.85 -5.59 16.34
CA ARG A 59 -9.66 -6.70 17.28
C ARG A 59 -9.54 -8.04 16.57
N THR A 60 -10.34 -8.28 15.53
CA THR A 60 -10.29 -9.54 14.76
C THR A 60 -9.12 -9.59 13.76
N GLU A 61 -8.82 -8.48 13.09
CA GLU A 61 -7.79 -8.39 12.06
C GLU A 61 -6.38 -8.46 12.65
N PHE A 62 -6.11 -7.75 13.76
CA PHE A 62 -4.81 -7.81 14.44
C PHE A 62 -4.49 -9.22 14.96
N ASN A 63 -5.48 -9.93 15.52
CA ASN A 63 -5.27 -11.31 15.98
C ASN A 63 -4.96 -12.27 14.83
N LYS A 64 -5.44 -12.00 13.62
CA LYS A 64 -5.18 -12.82 12.43
C LYS A 64 -3.92 -12.41 11.69
N ASN A 65 -3.35 -11.24 12.02
CA ASN A 65 -2.27 -10.62 11.26
C ASN A 65 -1.25 -9.95 12.19
N PRO A 66 -0.30 -10.73 12.75
CA PRO A 66 0.71 -10.23 13.68
C PRO A 66 1.57 -9.10 13.10
N ASP A 67 1.95 -9.18 11.81
CA ASP A 67 2.73 -8.12 11.17
C ASP A 67 1.96 -6.80 11.09
N TYR A 68 0.64 -6.88 10.89
CA TYR A 68 -0.22 -5.69 10.91
C TYR A 68 -0.33 -5.12 12.33
N ALA A 69 -0.53 -5.98 13.34
CA ALA A 69 -0.59 -5.56 14.73
C ALA A 69 0.71 -4.90 15.21
N GLU A 70 1.87 -5.47 14.84
CA GLU A 70 3.19 -4.92 15.13
C GLU A 70 3.37 -3.56 14.46
N ALA A 71 3.21 -3.50 13.12
CA ALA A 71 3.40 -2.26 12.36
C ALA A 71 2.48 -1.13 12.87
N TRP A 72 1.22 -1.45 13.19
CA TRP A 72 0.29 -0.49 13.80
C TRP A 72 0.79 -0.02 15.16
N THR A 73 1.17 -0.92 16.06
CA THR A 73 1.64 -0.58 17.41
C THR A 73 2.85 0.35 17.36
N GLU A 74 3.77 0.12 16.43
CA GLU A 74 4.96 0.95 16.28
C GLU A 74 4.67 2.30 15.64
N ALA A 75 3.88 2.34 14.58
CA ALA A 75 3.42 3.58 13.95
C ALA A 75 2.68 4.48 14.94
N ALA A 76 1.89 3.87 15.80
CA ALA A 76 1.18 4.55 16.85
C ALA A 76 2.18 5.16 17.87
N ARG A 77 3.16 4.38 18.34
CA ARG A 77 4.23 4.91 19.21
C ARG A 77 4.99 6.08 18.58
N GLU A 78 5.37 5.95 17.31
CA GLU A 78 6.07 6.99 16.55
C GLU A 78 5.25 8.27 16.47
N TRP A 79 3.96 8.12 16.13
CA TRP A 79 3.01 9.22 16.08
C TRP A 79 2.99 10.03 17.38
N TRP A 80 2.89 9.36 18.54
CA TRP A 80 2.88 10.04 19.84
C TRP A 80 4.22 10.64 20.24
N ASN A 81 5.33 9.98 19.94
CA ASN A 81 6.64 10.53 20.25
C ASN A 81 6.88 11.85 19.50
N ASN A 82 6.41 11.95 18.25
CA ASN A 82 6.64 13.12 17.41
C ASN A 82 5.57 14.22 17.58
N HIS A 83 4.38 13.89 18.05
CA HIS A 83 3.24 14.82 18.15
C HIS A 83 2.70 15.01 19.59
N GLY A 84 3.49 14.61 20.59
CA GLY A 84 3.14 14.69 22.00
C GLY A 84 2.78 16.10 22.48
N HIS A 85 1.48 16.32 22.75
CA HIS A 85 0.86 17.40 23.55
C HIS A 85 0.62 18.75 22.86
N GLY A 86 0.97 18.91 21.58
CA GLY A 86 0.64 20.11 20.81
C GLY A 86 -0.56 19.86 19.90
N HIS A 87 -1.64 20.65 20.07
CA HIS A 87 -2.70 20.79 19.07
C HIS A 87 -2.12 21.48 17.82
N GLN A 88 -1.32 20.77 17.02
CA GLN A 88 -1.22 21.14 15.62
C GLN A 88 -2.57 20.83 14.98
N THR A 89 -3.08 21.78 14.18
CA THR A 89 -4.25 21.56 13.33
C THR A 89 -3.86 20.54 12.27
N LEU A 90 -3.91 19.27 12.63
CA LEU A 90 -3.59 18.17 11.74
C LEU A 90 -4.78 17.98 10.80
N ALA A 91 -4.49 17.87 9.50
CA ALA A 91 -5.50 17.56 8.51
C ALA A 91 -6.09 16.14 8.68
N LEU A 92 -5.44 15.30 9.49
CA LEU A 92 -5.80 13.91 9.73
C LEU A 92 -6.14 13.66 11.20
N ARG A 93 -7.10 12.76 11.41
CA ARG A 93 -7.32 12.12 12.70
C ARG A 93 -6.13 11.22 13.05
N SER A 94 -5.94 10.94 14.33
CA SER A 94 -4.80 10.14 14.80
C SER A 94 -4.74 8.76 14.12
N GLU A 95 -5.87 8.08 13.99
CA GLU A 95 -5.97 6.75 13.38
C GLU A 95 -5.58 6.75 11.89
N GLN A 96 -5.91 7.84 11.18
CA GLN A 96 -5.54 8.04 9.77
C GLN A 96 -4.03 8.30 9.62
N ALA A 97 -3.47 9.14 10.48
CA ALA A 97 -2.03 9.41 10.51
C ALA A 97 -1.23 8.14 10.87
N ILE A 98 -1.70 7.37 11.86
CA ILE A 98 -1.11 6.09 12.26
C ILE A 98 -1.18 5.08 11.12
N ALA A 99 -2.29 5.03 10.36
CA ALA A 99 -2.41 4.15 9.21
C ALA A 99 -1.37 4.46 8.11
N LEU A 100 -1.14 5.75 7.81
CA LEU A 100 -0.09 6.17 6.87
C LEU A 100 1.31 5.82 7.38
N LEU A 101 1.61 6.11 8.65
CA LEU A 101 2.89 5.73 9.26
C LEU A 101 3.10 4.22 9.22
N ALA A 102 2.07 3.44 9.54
CA ALA A 102 2.17 1.97 9.47
C ALA A 102 2.49 1.53 8.04
N TYR A 103 1.83 2.11 7.03
CA TYR A 103 2.04 1.77 5.63
C TYR A 103 3.46 2.09 5.13
N THR A 104 4.06 3.19 5.60
CA THR A 104 5.42 3.62 5.21
C THR A 104 6.54 2.96 6.01
N ARG A 105 6.21 2.30 7.13
CA ARG A 105 7.19 1.61 7.97
C ARG A 105 7.89 0.50 7.18
N GLU A 106 9.20 0.40 7.34
CA GLU A 106 9.95 -0.77 6.91
C GLU A 106 9.40 -2.05 7.56
N GLY A 107 9.21 -3.09 6.76
CA GLY A 107 8.71 -4.37 7.24
C GLY A 107 7.83 -5.07 6.20
N PRO A 108 7.29 -6.23 6.58
CA PRO A 108 6.46 -7.04 5.68
C PRO A 108 5.05 -6.48 5.49
N MET A 109 4.57 -5.61 6.38
CA MET A 109 3.15 -5.21 6.43
C MET A 109 2.68 -4.58 5.12
N TYR A 110 3.36 -3.56 4.58
CA TYR A 110 2.91 -2.89 3.35
C TYR A 110 2.89 -3.83 2.15
N LYS A 111 3.82 -4.80 2.07
CA LYS A 111 3.85 -5.82 1.01
C LYS A 111 2.64 -6.75 1.11
N LYS A 112 2.39 -7.29 2.31
CA LYS A 112 1.24 -8.17 2.59
C LYS A 112 -0.09 -7.46 2.38
N PHE A 113 -0.20 -6.21 2.81
CA PHE A 113 -1.37 -5.37 2.57
C PHE A 113 -1.63 -5.20 1.07
N ASN A 114 -0.62 -4.76 0.32
CA ASN A 114 -0.76 -4.54 -1.11
C ASN A 114 -1.04 -5.84 -1.88
N GLU A 115 -0.47 -6.97 -1.47
CA GLU A 115 -0.83 -8.31 -1.97
C GLU A 115 -2.30 -8.64 -1.73
N ALA A 116 -2.78 -8.43 -0.51
CA ALA A 116 -4.16 -8.70 -0.13
C ALA A 116 -5.14 -7.81 -0.93
N VAL A 117 -4.82 -6.51 -1.10
CA VAL A 117 -5.66 -5.57 -1.88
C VAL A 117 -5.79 -6.01 -3.34
N ARG A 118 -4.72 -6.50 -3.97
CA ARG A 118 -4.74 -6.99 -5.37
C ARG A 118 -5.67 -8.18 -5.58
N MET A 119 -5.99 -8.93 -4.52
CA MET A 119 -6.78 -10.16 -4.58
C MET A 119 -8.17 -10.01 -3.97
N ALA A 120 -8.38 -9.02 -3.11
CA ALA A 120 -9.58 -8.88 -2.30
C ALA A 120 -10.87 -8.72 -3.13
N GLY A 121 -10.79 -8.16 -4.34
CA GLY A 121 -11.90 -8.07 -5.30
C GLY A 121 -12.15 -9.35 -6.12
N SER A 122 -11.46 -10.47 -5.87
CA SER A 122 -11.69 -11.69 -6.66
C SER A 122 -13.11 -12.24 -6.53
N SER A 123 -13.71 -12.13 -5.33
CA SER A 123 -15.13 -12.36 -5.09
C SER A 123 -15.55 -11.68 -3.78
N ARG A 124 -16.86 -11.54 -3.58
CA ARG A 124 -17.42 -11.02 -2.32
C ARG A 124 -17.02 -11.88 -1.12
N GLU A 125 -17.09 -13.20 -1.27
CA GLU A 125 -16.71 -14.17 -0.23
C GLU A 125 -15.22 -14.05 0.10
N TYR A 126 -14.37 -13.93 -0.93
CA TYR A 126 -12.94 -13.75 -0.71
C TYR A 126 -12.64 -12.47 0.08
N TYR A 127 -13.27 -11.35 -0.27
CA TYR A 127 -13.16 -10.10 0.49
C TYR A 127 -13.57 -10.28 1.96
N LEU A 128 -14.74 -10.86 2.21
CA LEU A 128 -15.27 -11.01 3.57
C LEU A 128 -14.38 -11.90 4.43
N ASP A 129 -13.95 -13.04 3.88
CA ASP A 129 -13.31 -14.11 4.64
C ASP A 129 -11.79 -14.01 4.71
N ASN A 130 -11.12 -13.42 3.72
CA ASN A 130 -9.66 -13.45 3.60
C ASN A 130 -8.99 -12.07 3.63
N PHE A 131 -9.73 -10.98 3.39
CA PHE A 131 -9.15 -9.63 3.44
C PHE A 131 -9.12 -9.12 4.89
N HIS A 132 -8.05 -9.38 5.64
CA HIS A 132 -7.87 -8.96 7.04
C HIS A 132 -7.15 -7.61 7.17
N PHE A 133 -7.51 -6.67 6.31
CA PHE A 133 -6.99 -5.30 6.28
C PHE A 133 -8.11 -4.29 5.97
N LYS A 134 -9.36 -4.60 6.31
CA LYS A 134 -10.52 -3.74 6.05
C LYS A 134 -10.36 -2.39 6.74
N VAL A 135 -9.85 -2.37 7.98
CA VAL A 135 -9.60 -1.13 8.71
C VAL A 135 -8.47 -0.32 8.08
N LEU A 136 -7.34 -0.96 7.77
CA LEU A 136 -6.20 -0.27 7.14
C LEU A 136 -6.61 0.34 5.80
N HIS A 137 -7.29 -0.42 4.95
CA HIS A 137 -7.78 0.06 3.65
C HIS A 137 -8.70 1.27 3.82
N PHE A 138 -9.66 1.20 4.74
CA PHE A 138 -10.57 2.31 5.01
C PHE A 138 -9.82 3.56 5.47
N LEU A 139 -8.95 3.43 6.49
CA LEU A 139 -8.23 4.56 7.05
C LEU A 139 -7.27 5.19 6.06
N LEU A 140 -6.58 4.40 5.21
CA LEU A 140 -5.72 4.93 4.15
C LEU A 140 -6.54 5.68 3.10
N THR A 141 -7.66 5.11 2.62
CA THR A 141 -8.55 5.80 1.66
C THR A 141 -9.05 7.13 2.22
N GLU A 142 -9.50 7.13 3.48
CA GLU A 142 -9.97 8.32 4.17
C GLU A 142 -8.86 9.36 4.40
N ALA A 143 -7.66 8.91 4.76
CA ALA A 143 -6.51 9.79 4.94
C ALA A 143 -6.14 10.51 3.64
N LEU A 144 -6.05 9.78 2.53
CA LEU A 144 -5.78 10.37 1.22
C LEU A 144 -6.89 11.35 0.80
N ARG A 145 -8.16 11.00 1.05
CA ARG A 145 -9.29 11.93 0.80
C ARG A 145 -9.14 13.22 1.60
N ALA A 146 -8.94 13.12 2.92
CA ALA A 146 -8.82 14.28 3.80
C ALA A 146 -7.62 15.18 3.42
N LEU A 147 -6.45 14.60 3.15
CA LEU A 147 -5.27 15.36 2.74
C LEU A 147 -5.45 16.05 1.38
N ARG A 148 -6.12 15.39 0.43
CA ARG A 148 -6.42 15.96 -0.89
C ARG A 148 -7.41 17.11 -0.77
N ASP A 149 -8.47 16.93 0.03
CA ASP A 149 -9.52 17.94 0.18
C ASP A 149 -9.04 19.16 1.00
N ALA A 150 -8.02 18.98 1.84
CA ALA A 150 -7.32 20.07 2.54
C ALA A 150 -6.40 20.93 1.65
N ARG A 151 -6.24 20.58 0.36
CA ARG A 151 -5.34 21.26 -0.58
C ARG A 151 -6.08 21.59 -1.89
N PRO A 152 -5.63 22.59 -2.66
CA PRO A 152 -6.12 22.76 -4.02
C PRO A 152 -5.89 21.49 -4.84
N ARG A 153 -6.89 21.12 -5.67
CA ARG A 153 -6.75 19.97 -6.56
C ARG A 153 -5.57 20.20 -7.51
N HIS A 154 -4.61 19.29 -7.46
CA HIS A 154 -3.39 19.34 -8.24
C HIS A 154 -2.99 17.93 -8.66
N CYS A 155 -2.43 17.80 -9.86
CA CYS A 155 -1.86 16.54 -10.33
C CYS A 155 -0.34 16.59 -10.18
N TYR A 156 0.25 15.49 -9.73
CA TYR A 156 1.68 15.37 -9.46
C TYR A 156 2.34 14.49 -10.52
N ASN A 157 3.54 14.89 -10.93
CA ASN A 157 4.44 14.03 -11.71
C ASN A 157 5.35 13.27 -10.74
N VAL A 158 5.20 11.95 -10.70
CA VAL A 158 5.86 11.06 -9.75
C VAL A 158 6.50 9.89 -10.47
N TYR A 159 7.40 9.20 -9.76
CA TYR A 159 8.19 8.11 -10.29
C TYR A 159 8.06 6.87 -9.42
N ARG A 160 8.08 5.70 -10.06
CA ARG A 160 8.07 4.42 -9.35
C ARG A 160 8.99 3.42 -10.04
N GLY A 161 10.01 2.98 -9.33
CA GLY A 161 10.88 1.88 -9.75
C GLY A 161 10.38 0.53 -9.24
N VAL A 162 10.46 -0.49 -10.09
CA VAL A 162 10.11 -1.87 -9.74
C VAL A 162 11.27 -2.79 -10.12
N ARG A 163 11.62 -3.68 -9.18
CA ARG A 163 12.65 -4.70 -9.35
C ARG A 163 12.02 -6.06 -9.63
N ASN A 164 12.69 -6.88 -10.42
CA ASN A 164 12.33 -8.27 -10.77
C ASN A 164 10.99 -8.45 -11.50
N ILE A 165 10.35 -7.36 -11.93
CA ILE A 165 9.10 -7.40 -12.70
C ILE A 165 9.27 -6.56 -13.96
N TYR A 166 8.99 -7.17 -15.10
CA TYR A 166 8.93 -6.54 -16.40
C TYR A 166 7.47 -6.39 -16.83
N PHE A 167 6.95 -5.18 -16.81
CA PHE A 167 5.58 -4.91 -17.21
C PHE A 167 5.47 -4.71 -18.73
N THR A 168 4.50 -5.37 -19.34
CA THR A 168 4.13 -5.15 -20.75
C THR A 168 2.85 -4.33 -20.84
N ALA A 169 2.83 -3.38 -21.77
CA ALA A 169 1.68 -2.53 -22.04
C ALA A 169 1.69 -2.05 -23.49
N GLN A 170 0.52 -1.62 -23.96
CA GLN A 170 0.36 -0.94 -25.24
C GLN A 170 0.09 0.55 -25.02
N GLN A 171 0.52 1.40 -25.95
CA GLN A 171 0.13 2.81 -25.94
C GLN A 171 -1.40 2.94 -26.05
N HIS A 172 -1.98 3.91 -25.34
CA HIS A 172 -3.42 4.15 -25.18
C HIS A 172 -4.19 3.07 -24.40
N GLN A 173 -3.51 2.04 -23.89
CA GLN A 173 -4.12 1.07 -23.00
C GLN A 173 -4.55 1.74 -21.68
N SER A 174 -5.71 1.32 -21.15
CA SER A 174 -6.14 1.72 -19.80
C SER A 174 -5.54 0.77 -18.77
N PHE A 175 -5.07 1.32 -17.65
CA PHE A 175 -4.35 0.61 -16.63
C PHE A 175 -4.77 1.07 -15.24
N ARG A 176 -4.71 0.16 -14.26
CA ARG A 176 -4.85 0.46 -12.84
C ARG A 176 -3.84 -0.36 -12.05
N PHE A 177 -3.20 0.25 -11.05
CA PHE A 177 -2.25 -0.48 -10.20
C PHE A 177 -2.92 -1.57 -9.35
N GLY A 178 -4.18 -1.35 -8.94
CA GLY A 178 -4.98 -2.35 -8.22
C GLY A 178 -4.58 -2.50 -6.75
N GLN A 179 -3.89 -1.51 -6.21
CA GLN A 179 -3.42 -1.44 -4.83
C GLN A 179 -3.03 0.00 -4.51
N PHE A 180 -2.82 0.29 -3.24
CA PHE A 180 -2.08 1.48 -2.86
C PHE A 180 -0.67 1.40 -3.45
N THR A 181 -0.26 2.50 -4.09
CA THR A 181 0.96 2.52 -4.89
C THR A 181 1.84 3.65 -4.45
N SER A 182 2.93 3.28 -3.77
CA SER A 182 4.01 4.19 -3.40
C SER A 182 4.74 4.68 -4.65
N SER A 183 4.93 5.99 -4.71
CA SER A 183 5.70 6.67 -5.74
C SER A 183 6.44 7.85 -5.10
N SER A 184 7.41 8.42 -5.78
CA SER A 184 8.21 9.53 -5.26
C SER A 184 8.19 10.71 -6.22
N LEU A 185 8.19 11.93 -5.69
CA LEU A 185 8.47 13.14 -6.47
C LEU A 185 9.91 13.15 -7.02
N LYS A 186 10.80 12.35 -6.42
CA LYS A 186 12.22 12.25 -6.76
C LYS A 186 12.50 11.02 -7.62
N GLU A 187 12.92 11.25 -8.85
CA GLU A 187 13.27 10.17 -9.79
C GLU A 187 14.42 9.29 -9.27
N ASN A 188 15.43 9.89 -8.62
CA ASN A 188 16.57 9.17 -8.06
C ASN A 188 16.18 8.26 -6.88
N VAL A 189 15.22 8.69 -6.05
CA VAL A 189 14.63 7.85 -5.00
C VAL A 189 13.93 6.67 -5.64
N ALA A 190 13.05 6.90 -6.62
CA ALA A 190 12.36 5.80 -7.30
C ALA A 190 13.31 4.78 -7.95
N LYS A 191 14.44 5.23 -8.52
CA LYS A 191 15.46 4.34 -9.13
C LYS A 191 16.15 3.41 -8.14
N SER A 192 16.22 3.75 -6.84
CA SER A 192 16.82 2.90 -5.82
C SER A 192 15.98 1.64 -5.57
N PHE A 193 14.65 1.76 -5.71
CA PHE A 193 13.70 0.65 -5.54
C PHE A 193 13.72 -0.35 -6.70
N GLY A 194 14.07 0.08 -7.91
CA GLY A 194 14.21 -0.81 -9.06
C GLY A 194 14.18 -0.09 -10.40
N GLN A 195 14.66 -0.77 -11.44
CA GLN A 195 14.73 -0.22 -12.80
C GLN A 195 14.34 -1.25 -13.88
N ASP A 196 13.88 -2.45 -13.49
CA ASP A 196 13.43 -3.46 -14.45
C ASP A 196 12.10 -3.04 -15.08
N THR A 197 11.22 -2.44 -14.27
CA THR A 197 10.21 -1.51 -14.80
C THR A 197 10.35 -0.17 -14.10
N PHE A 198 10.32 0.92 -14.86
CA PHE A 198 10.32 2.26 -14.34
C PHE A 198 9.12 3.05 -14.86
N PHE A 199 8.28 3.54 -13.94
CA PHE A 199 7.10 4.32 -14.26
C PHE A 199 7.36 5.81 -14.07
N SER A 200 6.94 6.61 -15.04
CA SER A 200 6.69 8.05 -14.87
C SER A 200 5.17 8.26 -14.91
N VAL A 201 4.61 8.84 -13.86
CA VAL A 201 3.16 8.87 -13.64
C VAL A 201 2.72 10.30 -13.38
N GLU A 202 1.78 10.80 -14.17
CA GLU A 202 0.98 11.98 -13.82
C GLU A 202 -0.27 11.48 -13.07
N THR A 203 -0.31 11.66 -11.76
CA THR A 203 -1.43 11.25 -10.87
C THR A 203 -2.20 12.48 -10.40
N CYS A 204 -3.52 12.41 -10.41
CA CYS A 204 -4.41 13.48 -9.91
C CYS A 204 -5.11 13.11 -8.60
N TYR A 205 -4.95 11.86 -8.14
CA TYR A 205 -5.53 11.36 -6.89
C TYR A 205 -4.48 10.91 -5.89
N GLY A 206 -3.21 10.82 -6.30
CA GLY A 206 -2.08 10.59 -5.43
C GLY A 206 -1.82 11.80 -4.54
N VAL A 207 -1.44 11.53 -3.29
CA VAL A 207 -1.27 12.59 -2.28
C VAL A 207 0.12 12.54 -1.66
N PRO A 208 0.86 13.66 -1.63
CA PRO A 208 2.11 13.76 -0.90
C PRO A 208 1.88 13.61 0.60
N MET A 209 2.59 12.68 1.21
CA MET A 209 2.44 12.29 2.62
C MET A 209 3.75 12.37 3.42
N GLU A 210 4.67 13.25 3.01
CA GLU A 210 5.96 13.50 3.68
C GLU A 210 5.84 13.64 5.21
N ASN A 211 4.84 14.38 5.69
CA ASN A 211 4.60 14.59 7.13
C ASN A 211 4.04 13.37 7.88
N TYR A 212 3.74 12.27 7.18
CA TYR A 212 3.14 11.05 7.71
C TYR A 212 3.91 9.80 7.25
N SER A 213 5.22 9.94 7.06
CA SER A 213 6.12 8.87 6.63
C SER A 213 7.27 8.68 7.61
N TYR A 214 7.75 7.44 7.72
CA TYR A 214 9.03 7.13 8.39
C TYR A 214 10.25 7.65 7.61
N PHE A 215 10.08 7.93 6.31
CA PHE A 215 11.14 8.37 5.40
C PHE A 215 10.70 9.65 4.65
N PRO A 216 10.61 10.81 5.32
CA PRO A 216 10.21 12.07 4.68
C PRO A 216 11.04 12.42 3.45
N GLU A 217 12.33 12.08 3.45
CA GLU A 217 13.27 12.33 2.36
C GLU A 217 12.92 11.64 1.04
N GLU A 218 12.11 10.57 1.10
CA GLU A 218 11.60 9.88 -0.08
C GLU A 218 10.56 10.71 -0.85
N GLU A 219 10.00 11.77 -0.24
CA GLU A 219 8.95 12.60 -0.81
C GLU A 219 7.83 11.76 -1.43
N GLU A 220 7.34 10.81 -0.62
CA GLU A 220 6.39 9.81 -1.07
C GLU A 220 5.03 10.44 -1.40
N VAL A 221 4.52 10.05 -2.57
CA VAL A 221 3.16 10.30 -3.03
C VAL A 221 2.45 8.95 -3.12
N LEU A 222 1.41 8.77 -2.31
CA LEU A 222 0.63 7.54 -2.29
C LEU A 222 -0.56 7.64 -3.23
N ILE A 223 -0.58 6.77 -4.24
CA ILE A 223 -1.65 6.68 -5.23
C ILE A 223 -2.70 5.67 -4.75
N PRO A 224 -4.00 6.03 -4.70
CA PRO A 224 -5.05 5.12 -4.26
C PRO A 224 -5.37 4.03 -5.31
N PRO A 225 -5.92 2.88 -4.90
CA PRO A 225 -6.17 1.73 -5.78
C PRO A 225 -7.19 1.99 -6.89
N PHE A 226 -8.08 2.98 -6.73
CA PHE A 226 -9.15 3.27 -7.68
C PHE A 226 -8.74 4.16 -8.85
N GLU A 227 -7.59 4.85 -8.77
CA GLU A 227 -7.13 5.69 -9.88
C GLU A 227 -6.76 4.83 -11.09
N SER A 228 -7.27 5.22 -12.25
CA SER A 228 -6.97 4.61 -13.54
C SER A 228 -6.20 5.57 -14.42
N PHE A 229 -5.37 4.99 -15.28
CA PHE A 229 -4.40 5.69 -16.08
C PHE A 229 -4.52 5.29 -17.56
N GLU A 230 -4.13 6.19 -18.44
CA GLU A 230 -3.82 5.88 -19.83
C GLU A 230 -2.31 5.72 -19.99
N VAL A 231 -1.89 4.67 -20.69
CA VAL A 231 -0.49 4.49 -21.09
C VAL A 231 -0.17 5.44 -22.24
N THR A 232 0.60 6.49 -21.97
CA THR A 232 0.92 7.52 -22.97
C THR A 232 2.15 7.20 -23.80
N LYS A 233 3.09 6.42 -23.26
CA LYS A 233 4.32 6.00 -23.93
C LYS A 233 4.87 4.72 -23.28
N VAL A 234 5.42 3.84 -24.11
CA VAL A 234 6.17 2.66 -23.68
C VAL A 234 7.48 2.62 -24.45
N THR A 235 8.60 2.50 -23.74
CA THR A 235 9.92 2.28 -24.35
C THR A 235 10.65 1.17 -23.63
N HIS A 236 11.52 0.47 -24.36
CA HIS A 236 12.25 -0.70 -23.86
C HIS A 236 13.75 -0.49 -24.03
N ASP A 237 14.52 -0.93 -23.04
CA ASP A 237 15.99 -0.99 -23.07
C ASP A 237 16.43 -2.36 -22.53
N GLY A 238 16.72 -3.29 -23.44
CA GLY A 238 17.00 -4.69 -23.09
C GLY A 238 15.84 -5.32 -22.31
N TYR A 239 16.08 -5.70 -21.06
CA TYR A 239 15.07 -6.26 -20.13
C TYR A 239 14.47 -5.21 -19.20
N ARG A 240 14.49 -3.94 -19.60
CA ARG A 240 13.87 -2.84 -18.87
C ARG A 240 12.72 -2.24 -19.65
N SER A 241 11.61 -1.96 -18.98
CA SER A 241 10.48 -1.22 -19.53
C SER A 241 10.32 0.14 -18.85
N PHE A 242 10.26 1.19 -19.64
CA PHE A 242 9.90 2.53 -19.19
C PHE A 242 8.49 2.86 -19.67
N ILE A 243 7.61 3.20 -18.73
CA ILE A 243 6.18 3.35 -18.99
C ILE A 243 5.71 4.69 -18.47
N ASN A 244 5.13 5.50 -19.34
CA ASN A 244 4.54 6.79 -18.98
C ASN A 244 3.03 6.65 -18.83
N LEU A 245 2.50 7.09 -17.70
CA LEU A 245 1.10 7.01 -17.34
C LEU A 245 0.53 8.41 -17.14
N ARG A 246 -0.70 8.61 -17.61
CA ARG A 246 -1.48 9.83 -17.36
C ARG A 246 -2.79 9.48 -16.66
N SER A 247 -3.10 10.18 -15.58
CA SER A 247 -4.38 10.02 -14.86
C SER A 247 -5.56 10.17 -15.83
N LYS A 248 -6.53 9.26 -15.75
CA LYS A 248 -7.67 9.17 -16.66
C LYS A 248 -9.02 9.28 -15.96
N ASP A 249 -9.25 8.47 -14.92
CA ASP A 249 -10.51 8.41 -14.17
C ASP A 249 -10.26 7.79 -12.78
N ALA A 250 -11.23 7.86 -11.87
CA ALA A 250 -11.14 7.35 -10.49
C ALA A 250 -12.40 6.59 -10.06
N LYS A 251 -13.03 5.82 -10.95
CA LYS A 251 -14.24 5.05 -10.63
C LYS A 251 -13.91 3.73 -9.94
N SER A 252 -14.49 3.49 -8.78
CA SER A 252 -14.36 2.19 -8.11
C SER A 252 -15.34 1.16 -8.65
N THR A 253 -14.94 -0.10 -8.55
CA THR A 253 -15.78 -1.28 -8.78
C THR A 253 -16.64 -1.55 -7.55
N TYR A 254 -16.07 -1.33 -6.36
CA TYR A 254 -16.70 -1.58 -5.07
C TYR A 254 -17.13 -0.29 -4.38
N ASN A 255 -18.20 -0.38 -3.58
CA ASN A 255 -18.58 0.72 -2.69
C ASN A 255 -19.25 0.18 -1.42
N CYS A 256 -18.64 0.42 -0.27
CA CYS A 256 -19.18 0.10 1.06
C CYS A 256 -19.46 -1.40 1.30
N GLU A 257 -18.63 -2.29 0.76
CA GLU A 257 -18.93 -3.74 0.73
C GLU A 257 -19.09 -4.37 2.11
N PHE A 258 -18.23 -4.01 3.07
CA PHE A 258 -18.34 -4.53 4.42
C PHE A 258 -19.60 -4.05 5.14
N VAL A 259 -19.95 -2.77 4.96
CA VAL A 259 -21.16 -2.17 5.55
C VAL A 259 -22.42 -2.85 4.99
N LYS A 260 -22.45 -3.16 3.68
CA LYS A 260 -23.53 -3.92 3.06
C LYS A 260 -23.77 -5.25 3.76
N GLU A 261 -22.69 -6.01 3.97
CA GLU A 261 -22.77 -7.31 4.66
C GLU A 261 -23.23 -7.17 6.12
N LYS A 262 -22.62 -6.26 6.88
CA LYS A 262 -22.91 -6.15 8.32
C LYS A 262 -24.28 -5.60 8.65
N ARG A 263 -24.69 -4.55 7.94
CA ARG A 263 -25.86 -3.73 8.33
C ARG A 263 -27.08 -4.00 7.48
N CYS A 264 -26.89 -4.16 6.18
CA CYS A 264 -28.01 -4.26 5.25
C CYS A 264 -28.45 -5.70 5.01
N LYS A 265 -27.54 -6.68 5.09
CA LYS A 265 -27.83 -8.10 4.81
C LYS A 265 -28.62 -8.24 3.50
N SER A 266 -29.90 -8.65 3.56
CA SER A 266 -30.78 -8.82 2.40
C SER A 266 -31.57 -7.56 2.00
N LEU A 267 -31.52 -6.49 2.80
CA LEU A 267 -32.20 -5.23 2.52
C LEU A 267 -31.33 -4.31 1.64
N PRO A 268 -31.93 -3.45 0.80
CA PRO A 268 -31.19 -2.41 0.09
C PRO A 268 -30.50 -1.46 1.07
N CYS A 269 -29.18 -1.25 0.93
CA CYS A 269 -28.50 -0.19 1.67
C CYS A 269 -28.88 1.17 1.09
N VAL A 270 -29.26 2.10 1.97
CA VAL A 270 -29.35 3.52 1.63
C VAL A 270 -28.09 4.19 2.16
N PHE A 271 -27.17 4.49 1.25
CA PHE A 271 -26.01 5.35 1.55
C PHE A 271 -26.42 6.78 1.27
N SER A 272 -26.39 7.61 2.31
CA SER A 272 -26.56 9.04 2.17
C SER A 272 -25.20 9.69 2.27
N ALA A 273 -24.91 10.66 1.42
CA ALA A 273 -23.88 11.65 1.68
C ALA A 273 -24.37 12.56 2.82
N GLY A 274 -24.58 11.99 4.01
CA GLY A 274 -24.86 12.76 5.21
C GLY A 274 -23.58 13.46 5.64
N ASP A 275 -23.71 14.70 6.10
CA ASP A 275 -22.64 15.40 6.78
C ASP A 275 -22.09 14.48 7.87
N SER A 276 -20.78 14.19 7.80
CA SER A 276 -20.07 13.53 8.89
C SER A 276 -20.32 14.36 10.15
N ILE A 277 -21.14 13.83 11.05
CA ILE A 277 -21.24 14.39 12.40
C ILE A 277 -19.85 14.18 12.99
N SER A 278 -19.06 15.26 13.04
CA SER A 278 -17.75 15.33 13.67
C SER A 278 -17.85 15.23 15.20
N GLU A 279 -18.57 14.24 15.70
CA GLU A 279 -18.33 13.77 17.06
C GLU A 279 -17.30 12.65 16.95
N GLU A 280 -16.03 13.03 17.16
CA GLU A 280 -14.98 12.05 17.45
C GLU A 280 -15.53 11.11 18.52
N PRO A 281 -15.50 9.77 18.34
CA PRO A 281 -15.57 8.89 19.49
C PRO A 281 -14.31 9.22 20.30
N PRO A 282 -14.42 9.89 21.46
CA PRO A 282 -13.25 10.24 22.21
C PRO A 282 -12.59 8.91 22.56
N ARG A 283 -11.37 8.68 22.05
CA ARG A 283 -10.51 7.51 22.30
C ARG A 283 -10.60 6.32 21.32
N LEU A 284 -11.12 6.47 20.10
CA LEU A 284 -11.09 5.36 19.12
C LEU A 284 -9.65 4.81 18.91
N TRP A 285 -8.66 5.67 18.68
CA TRP A 285 -7.27 5.24 18.54
C TRP A 285 -6.73 4.47 19.74
N LEU A 286 -7.17 4.79 20.97
CA LEU A 286 -6.77 4.06 22.17
C LEU A 286 -7.33 2.65 22.15
N LEU A 287 -8.55 2.47 21.66
CA LEU A 287 -9.15 1.14 21.47
C LEU A 287 -8.37 0.35 20.41
N LEU A 288 -8.03 0.99 19.29
CA LEU A 288 -7.24 0.35 18.23
C LEU A 288 -5.84 -0.04 18.72
N LEU A 289 -5.17 0.86 19.45
CA LEU A 289 -3.86 0.59 20.05
C LEU A 289 -3.93 -0.54 21.07
N ALA A 290 -4.93 -0.54 21.96
CA ALA A 290 -5.11 -1.59 22.95
C ALA A 290 -5.30 -2.96 22.28
N ALA A 291 -6.12 -3.02 21.22
CA ALA A 291 -6.32 -4.24 20.44
C ALA A 291 -5.01 -4.73 19.78
N ALA A 292 -4.24 -3.82 19.18
CA ALA A 292 -2.97 -4.15 18.54
C ALA A 292 -1.94 -4.69 19.56
N VAL A 293 -1.78 -4.01 20.71
CA VAL A 293 -0.85 -4.42 21.77
C VAL A 293 -1.22 -5.80 22.34
N LEU A 294 -2.52 -6.07 22.52
CA LEU A 294 -2.99 -7.38 22.97
C LEU A 294 -2.68 -8.48 21.95
N ALA A 295 -2.89 -8.21 20.66
CA ALA A 295 -2.59 -9.17 19.59
C ALA A 295 -1.08 -9.48 19.50
N VAL A 296 -0.23 -8.46 19.59
CA VAL A 296 1.24 -8.64 19.62
C VAL A 296 1.68 -9.49 20.82
N ARG A 297 1.13 -9.24 22.01
CA ARG A 297 1.46 -10.01 23.23
C ARG A 297 1.02 -11.48 23.17
N ASN A 298 -0.05 -11.77 22.44
CA ASN A 298 -0.61 -13.11 22.31
C ASN A 298 -0.05 -13.87 21.10
N SER A 299 0.81 -13.24 20.29
CA SER A 299 1.47 -13.89 19.16
C SER A 299 2.56 -14.84 19.68
N PRO A 300 2.62 -16.09 19.18
CA PRO A 300 3.56 -17.12 19.65
C PRO A 300 5.02 -16.85 19.27
#